data_AF-D9YM60-F1
#
_entry.id   AF-D9YM60-F1
#
_cell.length_a   1.000
_cell.length_b   1.000
_cell.length_c   1.000
_cell.angle_alpha   90.00
_cell.angle_beta   90.00
_cell.angle_gamma   90.00
#
_symmetry.space_group_name_H-M   'P 1'
#
loop_
_entity.id
_entity.type
_entity.pdbx_description
1 polymer ?
#
loop_
_entity_poly.entity_id
_entity_poly.type
_entity_poly.pdbx_seq_one_letter_code
_entity_poly.pdbx_strand_id
1 'polypeptide(L)'
;PELDLGMGLRYDWGKFYASTSFYDPVKRRRVMLGYVGETDSRRSDEAKGWASIQSIPRTVALDEKTRTNLLLWPVEEIETLRLNATEFNDINIDTGSVVHLPIRQGSQLDIEASFRLDASAVAAINEADVGYNCSSSGGAATRGALGPFGLLVLAAEGLGEQTAVYFYVSRGLWGPP
;
A
#
# COMPACT_ATOMS: atom_id res chain seq x y z
N PRO A 1 19.79 22.33 18.61
CA PRO A 1 18.65 21.45 18.27
C PRO A 1 18.31 21.62 16.80
N GLU A 2 18.72 20.65 15.98
CA GLU A 2 18.26 20.53 14.60
C GLU A 2 16.72 20.51 14.63
N LEU A 3 16.06 21.43 13.92
CA LEU A 3 14.60 21.48 13.90
C LEU A 3 14.09 20.13 13.38
N ASP A 4 13.28 19.44 14.19
CA ASP A 4 12.40 18.38 13.72
C ASP A 4 11.38 19.04 12.77
N LEU A 5 11.69 19.03 11.48
CA LEU A 5 10.86 19.61 10.42
C LEU A 5 9.58 18.80 10.15
N GLY A 6 9.21 17.86 11.03
CA GLY A 6 8.09 16.94 10.80
C GLY A 6 8.34 15.98 9.63
N MET A 7 9.59 15.84 9.21
CA MET A 7 10.05 14.84 8.24
C MET A 7 10.40 13.52 8.95
N GLY A 8 9.63 13.18 9.99
CA GLY A 8 9.78 11.93 10.73
C GLY A 8 9.01 10.77 10.10
N LEU A 9 9.09 9.62 10.76
CA LEU A 9 8.28 8.45 10.43
C LEU A 9 6.78 8.79 10.49
N ARG A 10 6.01 8.19 9.58
CA ARG A 10 4.54 8.34 9.50
C ARG A 10 3.89 6.99 9.69
N TYR A 11 2.70 6.98 10.31
CA TYR A 11 1.87 5.78 10.39
C TYR A 11 1.36 5.33 9.01
N ASP A 12 1.15 6.29 8.12
CA ASP A 12 0.58 6.07 6.80
C ASP A 12 1.11 7.16 5.85
N TRP A 13 1.46 6.76 4.62
CA TRP A 13 2.00 7.66 3.60
C TRP A 13 0.92 8.18 2.63
N GLY A 14 -0.32 7.74 2.78
CA GLY A 14 -1.49 8.19 2.03
C GLY A 14 -2.30 9.26 2.76
N LYS A 15 -3.63 9.22 2.55
CA LYS A 15 -4.60 10.11 3.20
C LYS A 15 -4.96 9.59 4.59
N PHE A 16 -4.25 10.09 5.59
CA PHE A 16 -4.45 9.69 6.99
C PHE A 16 -4.09 10.84 7.92
N TYR A 17 -5.02 11.25 8.77
CA TYR A 17 -4.82 12.38 9.68
C TYR A 17 -5.54 12.17 11.02
N ALA A 18 -5.20 13.01 12.01
CA ALA A 18 -5.80 13.02 13.34
C ALA A 18 -5.87 11.61 13.98
N SER A 19 -4.83 10.80 13.77
CA SER A 19 -4.78 9.43 14.26
C SER A 19 -4.76 9.38 15.77
N THR A 20 -5.57 8.50 16.35
CA THR A 20 -5.63 8.28 17.79
C THR A 20 -5.52 6.80 18.08
N SER A 21 -4.98 6.46 19.25
CA SER A 21 -4.86 5.07 19.70
C SER A 21 -5.34 4.89 21.13
N PHE A 22 -5.85 3.70 21.41
CA PHE A 22 -6.22 3.27 22.75
C PHE A 22 -5.69 1.87 23.02
N TYR A 23 -5.60 1.51 24.29
CA TYR A 23 -5.24 0.16 24.70
C TYR A 23 -6.51 -0.67 24.90
N ASP A 24 -6.57 -1.82 24.23
CA ASP A 24 -7.60 -2.84 24.42
C ASP A 24 -7.10 -3.80 25.52
N PRO A 25 -7.67 -3.76 26.74
CA PRO A 25 -7.22 -4.62 27.84
C PRO A 25 -7.67 -6.08 27.68
N VAL A 26 -8.70 -6.35 26.87
CA VAL A 26 -9.24 -7.70 26.67
C VAL A 26 -8.29 -8.49 25.78
N LYS A 27 -7.90 -7.91 24.64
CA LYS A 27 -6.97 -8.54 23.69
C LYS A 27 -5.51 -8.12 23.88
N ARG A 28 -5.22 -7.27 24.88
CA ARG A 28 -3.89 -6.80 25.26
C ARG A 28 -3.10 -6.22 24.08
N ARG A 29 -3.75 -5.35 23.32
CA ARG A 29 -3.18 -4.75 22.10
C ARG A 29 -3.44 -3.25 22.07
N ARG A 30 -2.56 -2.50 21.42
CA ARG A 30 -2.81 -1.09 21.08
C ARG A 30 -3.52 -1.05 19.74
N VAL A 31 -4.67 -0.38 19.68
CA VAL A 31 -5.47 -0.20 18.47
C VAL A 31 -5.43 1.26 18.07
N MET A 32 -5.27 1.52 16.78
CA MET A 32 -5.23 2.85 16.19
C MET A 32 -6.29 2.98 15.10
N LEU A 33 -6.88 4.17 15.03
CA LEU A 33 -7.69 4.61 13.91
C LEU A 33 -7.20 5.99 13.47
N GLY A 34 -7.55 6.39 12.26
CA GLY A 34 -7.35 7.75 11.81
C GLY A 34 -8.43 8.17 10.82
N TYR A 35 -8.58 9.48 10.74
CA TYR A 35 -9.48 10.13 9.81
C TYR A 35 -8.90 10.05 8.39
N VAL A 36 -9.73 9.60 7.45
CA VAL A 36 -9.42 9.58 6.01
C VAL A 36 -10.34 10.60 5.35
N GLY A 37 -9.76 11.74 4.99
CA GLY A 37 -10.47 12.84 4.33
C GLY A 37 -10.73 12.56 2.86
N GLU A 38 -11.78 13.20 2.34
CA GLU A 38 -12.18 13.11 0.93
C GLU A 38 -11.10 13.65 -0.02
N THR A 39 -11.12 13.15 -1.25
CA THR A 39 -10.26 13.60 -2.36
C THR A 39 -11.06 14.15 -3.53
N ASP A 40 -12.40 14.11 -3.46
CA ASP A 40 -13.29 14.72 -4.43
C ASP A 40 -13.55 16.19 -4.10
N SER A 41 -14.54 16.79 -4.76
CA SER A 41 -14.88 18.20 -4.58
C SER A 41 -15.88 18.39 -3.44
N ARG A 42 -15.85 19.54 -2.77
CA ARG A 42 -16.89 19.93 -1.80
C ARG A 42 -18.31 19.82 -2.37
N ARG A 43 -18.50 20.10 -3.66
CA ARG A 43 -19.82 19.96 -4.32
C ARG A 43 -20.26 18.50 -4.37
N SER A 44 -19.32 17.56 -4.52
CA SER A 44 -19.58 16.13 -4.45
C SER A 44 -20.01 15.71 -3.05
N ASP A 45 -19.37 16.24 -2.01
CA ASP A 45 -19.77 16.02 -0.61
C ASP A 45 -21.21 16.50 -0.33
N GLU A 46 -21.53 17.71 -0.77
CA GLU A 46 -22.87 18.29 -0.63
C GLU A 46 -23.92 17.47 -1.40
N ALA A 47 -23.57 16.95 -2.58
CA ALA A 47 -24.46 16.14 -3.40
C ALA A 47 -24.68 14.73 -2.84
N LYS A 48 -23.63 14.06 -2.32
CA LYS A 48 -23.73 12.71 -1.73
C LYS A 48 -24.28 12.73 -0.30
N GLY A 49 -24.22 13.89 0.38
CA GLY A 49 -24.83 14.13 1.70
C GLY A 49 -24.01 13.66 2.89
N TRP A 50 -22.77 13.22 2.66
CA TRP A 50 -21.82 12.77 3.69
C TRP A 50 -20.40 13.02 3.21
N ALA A 51 -19.42 13.02 4.12
CA ALA A 51 -18.02 13.17 3.78
C ALA A 51 -17.12 12.46 4.79
N SER A 52 -16.03 11.91 4.28
CA SER A 52 -14.93 11.26 4.98
C SER A 52 -15.30 9.96 5.67
N ILE A 53 -14.28 9.16 5.96
CA ILE A 53 -14.42 7.88 6.67
C ILE A 53 -13.35 7.74 7.76
N GLN A 54 -13.55 6.75 8.63
CA GLN A 54 -12.48 6.26 9.50
C GLN A 54 -11.74 5.13 8.81
N SER A 55 -10.43 5.07 8.98
CA SER A 55 -9.64 3.92 8.56
C SER A 55 -10.11 2.67 9.32
N ILE A 56 -9.92 1.50 8.71
CA ILE A 56 -10.00 0.22 9.42
C ILE A 56 -9.06 0.29 10.66
N PRO A 57 -9.52 -0.15 11.86
CA PRO A 57 -8.66 -0.18 13.03
C PRO A 57 -7.45 -1.07 12.80
N ARG A 58 -6.27 -0.59 13.20
CA ARG A 58 -5.00 -1.29 13.06
C ARG A 58 -4.37 -1.56 14.43
N THR A 59 -3.84 -2.75 14.64
CA THR A 59 -2.94 -3.01 15.77
C THR A 59 -1.64 -2.25 15.54
N VAL A 60 -1.00 -1.81 16.63
CA VAL A 60 0.29 -1.11 16.59
C VAL A 60 1.28 -1.84 17.47
N ALA A 61 2.38 -2.27 16.88
CA ALA A 61 3.49 -2.93 17.58
C ALA A 61 4.83 -2.29 17.20
N LEU A 62 5.82 -2.38 18.09
CA LEU A 62 7.20 -2.04 17.74
C LEU A 62 7.76 -3.15 16.84
N ASP A 63 8.44 -2.77 15.75
CA ASP A 63 9.23 -3.73 15.01
C ASP A 63 10.45 -4.14 15.85
N GLU A 64 10.41 -5.32 16.47
CA GLU A 64 11.51 -5.83 17.29
C GLU A 64 12.79 -6.10 16.49
N LYS A 65 12.71 -6.25 15.16
CA LYS A 65 13.88 -6.49 14.31
C LYS A 65 14.70 -5.23 14.14
N THR A 66 14.05 -4.12 13.78
CA THR A 66 14.75 -2.85 13.54
C THR A 66 14.79 -1.97 14.79
N ARG A 67 13.82 -2.11 15.71
CA ARG A 67 13.58 -1.27 16.89
C ARG A 67 13.46 0.22 16.61
N THR A 68 13.27 0.59 15.34
CA THR A 68 13.16 1.97 14.87
C THR A 68 11.84 2.23 14.18
N ASN A 69 11.06 1.20 13.85
CA ASN A 69 9.80 1.31 13.13
C ASN A 69 8.63 0.73 13.91
N LEU A 70 7.42 1.12 13.51
CA LEU A 70 6.17 0.55 14.02
C LEU A 70 5.53 -0.32 12.93
N LEU A 71 5.02 -1.48 13.34
CA LEU A 71 4.25 -2.38 12.50
C LEU A 71 2.76 -2.12 12.74
N LEU A 72 2.03 -1.91 11.65
CA LEU A 72 0.60 -1.70 11.65
C LEU A 72 -0.06 -2.81 10.83
N TRP A 73 -1.06 -3.46 11.42
CA TRP A 73 -1.82 -4.53 10.77
C TRP A 73 -3.32 -4.35 11.05
N PRO A 74 -4.23 -4.57 10.09
CA PRO A 74 -5.67 -4.58 10.37
C PRO A 74 -6.00 -5.49 11.56
N VAL A 75 -6.95 -5.07 12.40
CA VAL A 75 -7.40 -5.92 13.51
C VAL A 75 -8.01 -7.23 12.97
N GLU A 76 -7.69 -8.35 13.62
CA GLU A 76 -8.11 -9.70 13.19
C GLU A 76 -9.63 -9.85 12.99
N GLU A 77 -10.44 -9.02 13.67
CA GLU A 77 -11.89 -9.02 13.50
C GLU A 77 -12.33 -8.75 12.06
N ILE A 78 -11.55 -8.03 11.27
CA ILE A 78 -11.90 -7.76 9.86
C ILE A 78 -11.94 -9.04 9.02
N GLU A 79 -11.19 -10.07 9.42
CA GLU A 79 -11.14 -11.34 8.70
C GLU A 79 -12.49 -12.05 8.71
N THR A 80 -13.36 -11.75 9.69
CA THR A 80 -14.73 -12.30 9.75
C THR A 80 -15.63 -11.81 8.62
N LEU A 81 -15.25 -10.73 7.93
CA LEU A 81 -15.97 -10.22 6.76
C LEU A 81 -15.58 -10.95 5.46
N ARG A 82 -14.55 -11.79 5.49
CA ARG A 82 -14.12 -12.58 4.32
C ARG A 82 -15.15 -13.68 4.05
N LEU A 83 -15.72 -13.68 2.85
CA LEU A 83 -16.69 -14.68 2.41
C LEU A 83 -16.00 -15.85 1.70
N ASN A 84 -15.75 -15.71 0.41
CA ASN A 84 -15.06 -16.71 -0.41
C ASN A 84 -13.64 -16.22 -0.71
N ALA A 85 -12.66 -17.08 -0.48
CA ALA A 85 -11.30 -16.88 -0.96
C ALA A 85 -11.15 -17.44 -2.38
N THR A 86 -10.42 -16.75 -3.23
CA THR A 86 -9.97 -17.26 -4.54
C THR A 86 -8.47 -17.11 -4.58
N GLU A 87 -7.77 -18.23 -4.70
CA GLU A 87 -6.31 -18.26 -4.69
C GLU A 87 -5.79 -18.44 -6.11
N PHE A 88 -4.76 -17.68 -6.44
CA PHE A 88 -4.03 -17.78 -7.70
C PHE A 88 -2.55 -18.00 -7.37
N ASN A 89 -1.97 -19.05 -7.94
CA ASN A 89 -0.58 -19.44 -7.70
C ASN A 89 0.17 -19.58 -9.01
N ASP A 90 1.50 -19.43 -8.95
CA ASP A 90 2.43 -19.64 -10.07
C ASP A 90 2.08 -18.84 -11.35
N ILE A 91 1.57 -17.62 -11.17
CA ILE A 91 1.36 -16.67 -12.27
C ILE A 91 2.69 -16.02 -12.64
N ASN A 92 3.18 -16.30 -13.85
CA ASN A 92 4.29 -15.56 -14.43
C ASN A 92 3.77 -14.24 -15.02
N ILE A 93 4.36 -13.13 -14.58
CA ILE A 93 4.03 -11.79 -15.06
C ILE A 93 5.16 -11.33 -15.98
N ASP A 94 4.92 -11.38 -17.28
CA ASP A 94 5.88 -10.93 -18.29
C ASP A 94 6.00 -9.41 -18.29
N THR A 95 7.14 -8.91 -18.78
CA THR A 95 7.43 -7.47 -18.83
C THR A 95 6.34 -6.71 -19.57
N GLY A 96 5.63 -5.83 -18.86
CA GLY A 96 4.58 -5.00 -19.45
C GLY A 96 3.26 -5.69 -19.73
N SER A 97 3.10 -6.92 -19.25
CA SER A 97 1.84 -7.63 -19.31
C SER A 97 0.91 -7.13 -18.21
N VAL A 98 -0.40 -7.32 -18.44
CA VAL A 98 -1.43 -7.21 -17.42
C VAL A 98 -2.16 -8.55 -17.40
N VAL A 99 -2.19 -9.20 -16.24
CA VAL A 99 -2.89 -10.48 -16.05
C VAL A 99 -4.23 -10.19 -15.39
N HIS A 100 -5.31 -10.45 -16.11
CA HIS A 100 -6.65 -10.36 -15.55
C HIS A 100 -6.96 -11.56 -14.67
N LEU A 101 -7.26 -11.31 -13.40
CA LEU A 101 -7.71 -12.34 -12.47
C LEU A 101 -9.24 -12.47 -12.56
N PRO A 102 -9.79 -13.67 -12.80
CA PRO A 102 -11.24 -13.87 -12.88
C PRO A 102 -11.88 -13.83 -11.49
N ILE A 103 -12.09 -12.62 -10.96
CA ILE A 103 -12.76 -12.36 -9.69
C ILE A 103 -14.20 -11.89 -9.91
N ARG A 104 -15.13 -12.28 -9.02
CA ARG A 104 -16.57 -12.00 -9.20
C ARG A 104 -16.96 -10.54 -9.00
N GLN A 105 -16.33 -9.84 -8.05
CA GLN A 105 -16.60 -8.45 -7.74
C GLN A 105 -15.30 -7.77 -7.29
N GLY A 106 -14.92 -6.65 -7.92
CA GLY A 106 -13.65 -5.96 -7.66
C GLY A 106 -13.72 -4.77 -6.71
N SER A 107 -14.92 -4.36 -6.27
CA SER A 107 -15.12 -3.11 -5.51
C SER A 107 -14.96 -3.24 -4.00
N GLN A 108 -15.02 -4.46 -3.45
CA GLN A 108 -14.88 -4.73 -2.02
C GLN A 108 -14.17 -6.07 -1.84
N LEU A 109 -12.85 -6.03 -1.70
CA LEU A 109 -11.99 -7.20 -1.58
C LEU A 109 -10.93 -6.97 -0.53
N ASP A 110 -10.48 -8.06 0.06
CA ASP A 110 -9.23 -8.14 0.81
C ASP A 110 -8.26 -8.98 -0.01
N ILE A 111 -7.12 -8.39 -0.40
CA ILE A 111 -6.18 -8.98 -1.35
C ILE A 111 -4.82 -9.09 -0.67
N GLU A 112 -4.31 -10.32 -0.57
CA GLU A 112 -2.93 -10.60 -0.20
C GLU A 112 -2.19 -11.11 -1.43
N ALA A 113 -1.04 -10.51 -1.75
CA ALA A 113 -0.22 -10.87 -2.90
C ALA A 113 1.25 -10.96 -2.51
N SER A 114 1.90 -12.04 -2.93
CA SER A 114 3.33 -12.26 -2.75
C SER A 114 4.02 -12.32 -4.11
N PHE A 115 5.03 -11.47 -4.31
CA PHE A 115 5.80 -11.41 -5.55
C PHE A 115 7.16 -12.06 -5.36
N ARG A 116 7.52 -12.99 -6.25
CA ARG A 116 8.87 -13.57 -6.32
C ARG A 116 9.63 -12.93 -7.46
N LEU A 117 10.78 -12.35 -7.16
CA LEU A 117 11.67 -11.75 -8.14
C LEU A 117 12.78 -12.72 -8.51
N ASP A 118 13.19 -12.72 -9.78
CA ASP A 118 14.38 -13.44 -10.23
C ASP A 118 15.63 -12.77 -9.64
N ALA A 119 16.45 -13.54 -8.92
CA ALA A 119 17.68 -13.05 -8.32
C ALA A 119 18.67 -12.49 -9.36
N SER A 120 18.69 -13.05 -10.57
CA SER A 120 19.53 -12.55 -11.66
C SER A 120 19.07 -11.18 -12.17
N ALA A 121 17.76 -10.94 -12.24
CA ALA A 121 17.19 -9.65 -12.61
C ALA A 121 17.48 -8.58 -11.54
N VAL A 122 17.38 -8.94 -10.26
CA VAL A 122 17.76 -8.05 -9.14
C VAL A 122 19.24 -7.71 -9.18
N ALA A 123 20.12 -8.68 -9.45
CA ALA A 123 21.56 -8.47 -9.53
C ALA A 123 21.98 -7.59 -10.73
N ALA A 124 21.21 -7.61 -11.81
CA ALA A 124 21.46 -6.81 -13.01
C ALA A 124 21.07 -5.33 -12.88
N ILE A 125 20.43 -4.92 -11.78
CA ILE A 125 20.09 -3.52 -11.52
C ILE A 125 21.38 -2.72 -11.28
N ASN A 126 21.83 -2.05 -12.34
CA ASN A 126 23.02 -1.20 -12.34
C ASN A 126 22.72 0.27 -12.01
N GLU A 127 21.46 0.67 -12.04
CA GLU A 127 21.04 2.02 -11.71
C GLU A 127 20.88 2.16 -10.20
N ALA A 128 21.79 2.92 -9.60
CA ALA A 128 21.58 3.48 -8.28
C ALA A 128 20.59 4.63 -8.43
N ASP A 129 19.29 4.33 -8.32
CA ASP A 129 18.27 5.36 -8.44
C ASP A 129 18.26 6.23 -7.17
N VAL A 130 18.48 7.53 -7.38
CA VAL A 130 18.46 8.54 -6.31
C VAL A 130 16.99 8.78 -5.96
N GLY A 131 16.45 7.91 -5.11
CA GLY A 131 15.14 8.06 -4.49
C GLY A 131 13.97 8.08 -5.48
N TYR A 132 13.51 6.90 -5.89
CA TYR A 132 12.27 6.75 -6.66
C TYR A 132 11.13 7.50 -5.95
N ASN A 133 10.62 8.56 -6.58
CA ASN A 133 9.49 9.34 -6.09
C ASN A 133 8.29 9.11 -7.01
N CYS A 134 7.24 8.46 -6.48
CA CYS A 134 6.03 8.16 -7.24
C CYS A 134 5.37 9.39 -7.89
N SER A 135 5.60 10.60 -7.35
CA SER A 135 5.00 11.83 -7.88
C SER A 135 5.70 12.36 -9.14
N SER A 136 6.97 12.02 -9.34
CA SER A 136 7.78 12.50 -10.47
C SER A 136 8.28 11.38 -11.38
N SER A 137 8.10 10.13 -10.99
CA SER A 137 8.56 8.95 -11.74
C SER A 137 7.69 8.61 -12.94
N GLY A 138 6.57 9.31 -13.16
CA GLY A 138 5.59 8.95 -14.18
C GLY A 138 4.75 7.70 -13.83
N GLY A 139 4.75 7.30 -12.55
CA GLY A 139 3.83 6.32 -12.00
C GLY A 139 3.92 4.93 -12.62
N ALA A 140 2.78 4.23 -12.70
CA ALA A 140 2.69 2.91 -13.30
C ALA A 140 2.90 2.87 -14.82
N ALA A 141 2.92 4.02 -15.50
CA ALA A 141 3.09 4.11 -16.96
C ALA A 141 4.56 4.12 -17.39
N THR A 142 5.47 4.52 -16.50
CA THR A 142 6.90 4.61 -16.80
C THR A 142 7.61 3.34 -16.38
N ARG A 143 8.29 2.70 -17.33
CA ARG A 143 9.01 1.44 -17.11
C ARG A 143 10.42 1.74 -16.61
N GLY A 144 10.85 1.01 -15.59
CA GLY A 144 12.26 0.95 -15.20
C GLY A 144 12.80 -0.47 -15.23
N ALA A 145 13.99 -0.65 -14.65
CA ALA A 145 14.71 -1.93 -14.72
C ALA A 145 13.97 -3.07 -14.01
N LEU A 146 13.44 -2.82 -12.81
CA LEU A 146 12.65 -3.78 -12.05
C LEU A 146 11.43 -3.08 -11.43
N GLY A 147 10.41 -2.92 -12.27
CA GLY A 147 9.14 -2.32 -11.94
C GLY A 147 8.72 -1.24 -12.93
N PRO A 148 7.49 -0.73 -12.79
CA PRO A 148 6.52 -1.03 -11.74
C PRO A 148 5.90 -2.43 -11.89
N PHE A 149 5.74 -3.16 -10.77
CA PHE A 149 4.97 -4.41 -10.70
C PHE A 149 4.09 -4.40 -9.44
N GLY A 150 2.88 -4.94 -9.54
CA GLY A 150 1.91 -4.89 -8.44
C GLY A 150 0.49 -5.18 -8.89
N LEU A 151 -0.47 -4.46 -8.31
CA LEU A 151 -1.90 -4.64 -8.51
C LEU A 151 -2.53 -3.40 -9.14
N LEU A 152 -3.45 -3.64 -10.08
CA LEU A 152 -4.41 -2.64 -10.54
C LEU A 152 -5.74 -2.91 -9.84
N VAL A 153 -6.15 -2.00 -8.95
CA VAL A 153 -7.38 -2.09 -8.16
C VAL A 153 -8.38 -1.02 -8.60
N LEU A 154 -9.66 -1.25 -8.32
CA LEU A 154 -10.77 -0.39 -8.75
C LEU A 154 -10.65 -0.04 -10.26
N ALA A 155 -10.32 -1.05 -11.08
CA ALA A 155 -10.05 -0.88 -12.49
C ALA A 155 -11.29 -1.19 -13.34
N ALA A 156 -11.57 -0.34 -14.32
CA ALA A 156 -12.67 -0.52 -15.27
C ALA A 156 -12.32 -1.56 -16.35
N GLU A 157 -13.34 -2.13 -16.98
CA GLU A 157 -13.16 -2.98 -18.16
C GLU A 157 -12.46 -2.15 -19.27
N GLY A 158 -11.36 -2.68 -19.81
CA GLY A 158 -10.51 -1.96 -20.77
C GLY A 158 -9.50 -0.98 -20.16
N LEU A 159 -9.37 -0.91 -18.83
CA LEU A 159 -8.34 -0.14 -18.09
C LEU A 159 -8.36 1.37 -18.34
N GLY A 160 -9.50 1.93 -18.76
CA GLY A 160 -9.67 3.39 -18.92
C GLY A 160 -9.58 4.15 -17.59
N GLU A 161 -9.96 3.50 -16.49
CA GLU A 161 -9.77 3.95 -15.12
C GLU A 161 -9.12 2.83 -14.31
N GLN A 162 -8.12 3.16 -13.50
CA GLN A 162 -7.40 2.20 -12.65
C GLN A 162 -6.64 2.91 -11.54
N THR A 163 -6.50 2.23 -10.40
CA THR A 163 -5.58 2.64 -9.33
C THR A 163 -4.46 1.62 -9.23
N ALA A 164 -3.21 2.06 -9.45
CA ALA A 164 -2.05 1.18 -9.38
C ALA A 164 -1.40 1.22 -8.00
N VAL A 165 -1.30 0.06 -7.35
CA VAL A 165 -0.52 -0.16 -6.13
C VAL A 165 0.64 -1.06 -6.50
N TYR A 166 1.85 -0.52 -6.49
CA TYR A 166 2.99 -1.19 -7.10
C TYR A 166 4.28 -0.98 -6.32
N PHE A 167 5.25 -1.84 -6.61
CA PHE A 167 6.62 -1.74 -6.14
C PHE A 167 7.57 -1.36 -7.27
N TYR A 168 8.65 -0.71 -6.88
CA TYR A 168 9.82 -0.48 -7.69
C TYR A 168 11.03 -0.94 -6.89
N VAL A 169 11.97 -1.65 -7.53
CA VAL A 169 13.21 -2.07 -6.87
C VAL A 169 14.37 -1.31 -7.48
N SER A 170 15.12 -0.63 -6.63
CA SER A 170 16.35 0.04 -6.98
C SER A 170 17.49 -0.42 -6.08
N ARG A 171 18.73 -0.21 -6.54
CA ARG A 171 19.91 -0.45 -5.72
C ARG A 171 20.22 0.79 -4.89
N GLY A 172 20.31 0.63 -3.57
CA GLY A 172 20.76 1.70 -2.70
C GLY A 172 22.21 2.10 -2.98
N LEU A 173 22.53 3.39 -2.85
CA LEU A 173 23.90 3.92 -2.96
C LEU A 173 24.84 3.41 -1.86
N TRP A 174 24.29 2.78 -0.82
CA TRP A 174 25.02 2.24 0.31
C TRP A 174 24.84 0.71 0.34
N GLY A 175 25.94 -0.01 0.20
CA GLY A 175 25.99 -1.47 0.33
C GLY A 175 25.61 -1.94 1.75
N PRO A 176 25.44 -3.26 1.97
CA PRO A 176 25.08 -3.79 3.28
C PRO A 176 26.16 -3.46 4.33
N PRO A 177 25.82 -3.44 5.63
CA PRO A 177 26.78 -3.26 6.72
C PRO A 177 27.89 -4.32 6.72
#